data_AF-A0A8J7SMY8-F1
#
_entry.id   AF-A0A8J7SMY8-F1
#
_cell.length_a   1.000
_cell.length_b   1.000
_cell.length_c   1.000
_cell.angle_alpha   90.00
_cell.angle_beta   90.00
_cell.angle_gamma   90.00
#
_symmetry.space_group_name_H-M   'P 1'
#
loop_
_entity.id
_entity.type
_entity.pdbx_description
1 polymer ?
#
loop_
_entity_poly.entity_id
_entity_poly.type
_entity_poly.pdbx_seq_one_letter_code
_entity_poly.pdbx_strand_id
1 'polypeptide(L)'
;MDTILPAPIIVQLPRQDVPEPRIIYVDSSKNIVVNSLIDTTKHQAAQLYQDSLEDENLTLYYSSVIDGELLQNKLDYKLKIPIRITKTVEVFKPYPVSVSSILLTGGVGGNVNQFSSVRLGLEFISAKGWALGYDYDLLQKVHSVRLGVRLVRFKAKVK
;
A
#
# COMPACT_ATOMS: atom_id res chain seq x y z
N MET A 1 6.10 30.90 9.02
CA MET A 1 7.38 30.51 8.41
C MET A 1 7.03 29.35 7.49
N ASP A 2 6.81 29.64 6.20
CA ASP A 2 6.29 28.66 5.24
C ASP A 2 7.40 27.72 4.76
N THR A 3 7.15 26.42 4.84
CA THR A 3 7.99 25.37 4.25
C THR A 3 7.82 25.37 2.73
N ILE A 4 8.71 26.10 2.04
CA ILE A 4 8.82 26.01 0.59
C ILE A 4 9.58 24.71 0.28
N LEU A 5 8.88 23.74 -0.30
CA LEU A 5 9.50 22.50 -0.77
C LEU A 5 10.39 22.80 -1.99
N PRO A 6 11.61 22.23 -2.07
CA PRO A 6 12.46 22.42 -3.23
C PRO A 6 11.78 21.88 -4.48
N ALA A 7 12.02 22.53 -5.62
CA ALA A 7 11.48 22.08 -6.90
C ALA A 7 11.95 20.65 -7.22
N PRO A 8 11.08 19.80 -7.79
CA PRO A 8 11.44 18.44 -8.14
C PRO A 8 12.56 18.45 -9.19
N ILE A 9 13.65 17.74 -8.91
CA ILE A 9 14.73 17.51 -9.89
C ILE A 9 14.21 16.48 -10.88
N ILE A 10 13.98 16.90 -12.13
CA ILE A 10 13.64 16.01 -13.24
C ILE A 10 14.96 15.49 -13.81
N VAL A 11 15.29 14.23 -13.54
CA VAL A 11 16.45 13.56 -14.14
C VAL A 11 16.03 13.05 -15.52
N GLN A 12 16.55 13.66 -16.59
CA GLN A 12 16.42 13.11 -17.93
C GLN A 12 17.44 11.99 -18.11
N LEU A 13 16.94 10.77 -18.29
CA LEU A 13 17.77 9.59 -18.48
C LEU A 13 18.30 9.57 -19.92
N PRO A 14 19.57 9.18 -20.13
CA PRO A 14 20.13 9.05 -21.47
C PRO A 14 19.34 8.01 -22.28
N ARG A 15 19.21 8.24 -23.59
CA ARG A 15 18.61 7.25 -24.49
C ARG A 15 19.58 6.07 -24.60
N GLN A 16 19.12 4.89 -24.21
CA GLN A 16 19.86 3.64 -24.28
C GLN A 16 19.27 2.76 -25.37
N ASP A 17 20.13 2.04 -26.11
CA ASP A 17 19.70 1.05 -27.09
C ASP A 17 18.95 -0.09 -26.40
N VAL A 18 17.69 -0.28 -26.76
CA VAL A 18 16.81 -1.28 -26.16
C VAL A 18 17.25 -2.66 -26.62
N PRO A 19 17.63 -3.58 -25.72
CA PRO A 19 18.02 -4.93 -26.11
C PRO A 19 16.80 -5.73 -26.63
N GLU A 20 17.03 -6.57 -27.63
CA GLU A 20 15.98 -7.44 -28.18
C GLU A 20 15.50 -8.47 -27.12
N PRO A 21 14.19 -8.74 -27.06
CA PRO A 21 13.64 -9.71 -26.10
C PRO A 21 14.15 -11.12 -26.37
N ARG A 22 14.45 -11.85 -25.28
CA ARG A 22 14.85 -13.26 -25.35
C ARG A 22 13.66 -14.16 -25.05
N ILE A 23 13.45 -15.20 -25.86
CA ILE A 23 12.40 -16.19 -25.59
C ILE A 23 12.87 -17.12 -24.46
N ILE A 24 12.07 -17.24 -23.40
CA ILE A 24 12.27 -18.16 -22.29
C ILE A 24 11.06 -19.07 -22.12
N TYR A 25 11.23 -20.20 -21.44
CA TYR A 25 10.14 -21.12 -21.14
C TYR A 25 9.79 -21.05 -19.65
N VAL A 26 8.52 -20.82 -19.34
CA VAL A 26 7.99 -20.63 -17.99
C VAL A 26 7.06 -21.79 -17.64
N ASP A 27 7.14 -22.30 -16.41
CA ASP A 27 6.19 -23.30 -15.91
C ASP A 27 4.78 -22.70 -15.81
N SER A 28 3.86 -23.25 -16.61
CA SER A 28 2.45 -22.82 -16.71
C SER A 28 1.68 -22.86 -15.38
N SER A 29 2.14 -23.64 -14.41
CA SER A 29 1.47 -23.78 -13.10
C SER A 29 2.02 -22.85 -12.01
N LYS A 30 3.24 -22.32 -12.18
CA LYS A 30 3.96 -21.64 -11.09
C LYS A 30 4.53 -20.28 -11.46
N ASN A 31 4.50 -19.86 -12.73
CA ASN A 31 5.11 -18.62 -13.20
C ASN A 31 6.61 -18.51 -12.78
N ILE A 32 7.32 -19.64 -12.78
CA ILE A 32 8.76 -19.71 -12.44
C ILE A 32 9.54 -19.97 -13.72
N VAL A 33 10.64 -19.24 -13.92
CA VAL A 33 11.60 -19.48 -15.00
C VAL A 33 12.40 -20.74 -14.69
N VAL A 34 12.28 -21.78 -15.52
CA VAL A 34 12.90 -23.10 -15.30
C VAL A 34 14.16 -23.23 -16.15
N ASN A 35 15.31 -23.51 -15.52
CA ASN A 35 16.63 -23.67 -16.17
C ASN A 35 16.96 -25.14 -16.54
N SER A 36 16.02 -26.08 -16.43
CA SER A 36 16.21 -27.51 -16.72
C SER A 36 15.56 -27.95 -18.04
N LEU A 37 15.85 -29.18 -18.49
CA LEU A 37 15.34 -29.84 -19.70
C LEU A 37 13.84 -29.53 -19.94
N ILE A 38 13.57 -28.90 -21.08
CA ILE A 38 12.28 -28.27 -21.42
C ILE A 38 11.28 -29.35 -21.85
N ASP A 39 10.22 -29.52 -21.06
CA ASP A 39 9.06 -30.34 -21.42
C ASP A 39 7.98 -29.42 -22.03
N THR A 40 7.77 -29.51 -23.35
CA THR A 40 6.84 -28.66 -24.12
C THR A 40 5.37 -28.86 -23.73
N THR A 41 5.04 -29.87 -22.92
CA THR A 41 3.67 -30.08 -22.42
C THR A 41 3.36 -29.29 -21.14
N LYS A 42 4.39 -28.84 -20.41
CA LYS A 42 4.25 -28.14 -19.11
C LYS A 42 4.73 -26.69 -19.13
N HIS A 43 5.55 -26.34 -20.11
CA HIS A 43 6.18 -25.02 -20.19
C HIS A 43 5.64 -24.22 -21.38
N GLN A 44 5.28 -22.97 -21.13
CA GLN A 44 4.85 -22.02 -22.14
C GLN A 44 6.01 -21.09 -22.54
N ALA A 45 6.05 -20.69 -23.81
CA ALA A 45 7.03 -19.73 -24.29
C ALA A 45 6.62 -18.31 -23.86
N ALA A 46 7.52 -17.58 -23.23
CA ALA A 46 7.32 -16.20 -22.82
C ALA A 46 8.51 -15.33 -23.25
N GLN A 47 8.28 -14.04 -23.43
CA GLN A 47 9.31 -13.07 -23.78
C GLN A 47 9.91 -12.46 -22.51
N LEU A 48 11.22 -12.60 -22.36
CA LEU A 48 12.01 -11.98 -21.31
C LEU A 48 12.61 -10.67 -21.84
N TYR A 49 12.22 -9.58 -21.20
CA TYR A 49 12.81 -8.25 -21.36
C TYR A 49 13.73 -7.99 -20.18
N GLN A 50 14.98 -7.67 -20.47
CA GLN A 50 15.95 -7.27 -19.47
C GLN A 50 16.60 -5.97 -19.91
N ASP A 51 16.56 -4.98 -19.05
CA ASP A 51 17.19 -3.69 -19.28
C ASP A 51 17.94 -3.26 -18.02
N SER A 52 18.98 -2.46 -18.22
CA SER A 52 19.72 -1.87 -17.12
C SER A 52 20.05 -0.44 -17.44
N LEU A 53 19.72 0.46 -16.53
CA LEU A 53 20.03 1.87 -16.67
C LEU A 53 21.13 2.25 -15.70
N GLU A 54 22.17 2.89 -16.22
CA GLU A 54 23.36 3.18 -15.46
C GLU A 54 23.66 4.69 -15.47
N ASP A 55 23.80 5.26 -14.27
CA ASP A 55 24.25 6.64 -14.03
C ASP A 55 25.49 6.63 -13.10
N GLU A 56 26.11 7.79 -12.85
CA GLU A 56 27.27 7.97 -11.97
C GLU A 56 27.02 7.44 -10.54
N ASN A 57 25.78 7.52 -10.06
CA ASN A 57 25.44 7.22 -8.66
C ASN A 57 24.76 5.85 -8.47
N LEU A 58 24.04 5.36 -9.50
CA LEU A 58 23.07 4.28 -9.38
C LEU A 58 23.04 3.45 -10.66
N THR A 59 22.93 2.13 -10.50
CA THR A 59 22.52 1.23 -11.58
C THR A 59 21.17 0.62 -11.23
N LEU A 60 20.19 0.76 -12.11
CA LEU A 60 18.88 0.14 -12.03
C LEU A 60 18.84 -1.09 -12.95
N TYR A 61 18.28 -2.19 -12.47
CA TYR A 61 18.06 -3.40 -13.25
C TYR A 61 16.57 -3.69 -13.33
N TYR A 62 16.07 -3.85 -14.55
CA TYR A 62 14.69 -4.16 -14.82
C TYR A 62 14.60 -5.49 -15.55
N SER A 63 13.72 -6.37 -15.10
CA SER A 63 13.45 -7.65 -15.76
C SER A 63 11.95 -7.89 -15.79
N SER A 64 11.42 -8.23 -16.95
CA SER A 64 9.99 -8.47 -17.17
C SER A 64 9.78 -9.70 -18.03
N VAL A 65 8.82 -10.55 -17.66
CA VAL A 65 8.40 -11.72 -18.43
C VAL A 65 6.99 -11.48 -18.94
N ILE A 66 6.80 -11.57 -20.26
CA ILE A 66 5.56 -11.18 -20.95
C ILE A 66 5.14 -12.30 -21.91
N ASP A 67 3.86 -12.68 -21.89
CA ASP A 67 3.23 -13.58 -22.86
C ASP A 67 1.84 -13.05 -23.23
N GLY A 68 1.79 -11.93 -23.95
CA GLY A 68 0.58 -11.14 -24.18
C GLY A 68 0.08 -10.37 -22.95
N GLU A 69 0.27 -10.92 -21.75
CA GLU A 69 0.06 -10.30 -20.44
C GLU A 69 1.38 -10.24 -19.64
N LEU A 70 1.46 -9.32 -18.66
CA LEU A 70 2.63 -9.19 -17.78
C LEU A 70 2.61 -10.31 -16.73
N LEU A 71 3.49 -11.32 -16.88
CA LEU A 71 3.55 -12.47 -15.97
C LEU A 71 4.36 -12.17 -14.71
N GLN A 72 5.54 -11.56 -14.87
CA GLN A 72 6.44 -11.27 -13.76
C GLN A 72 7.26 -10.01 -14.03
N ASN A 73 7.44 -9.19 -13.00
CA ASN A 73 8.25 -7.99 -13.03
C ASN A 73 9.21 -7.96 -11.85
N LYS A 74 10.46 -7.56 -12.08
CA LYS A 74 11.47 -7.36 -11.05
C LYS A 74 12.25 -6.06 -11.31
N LEU A 75 12.29 -5.20 -10.31
CA LEU A 75 13.11 -3.98 -10.29
C LEU A 75 14.11 -4.07 -9.14
N ASP A 76 15.40 -4.15 -9.48
CA ASP A 76 16.51 -4.16 -8.53
C ASP A 76 17.40 -2.93 -8.74
N TYR A 77 18.22 -2.59 -7.75
CA TYR A 77 19.16 -1.48 -7.87
C TYR A 77 20.49 -1.77 -7.18
N LYS A 78 21.56 -1.14 -7.67
CA LYS A 78 22.91 -1.17 -7.09
C LYS A 78 23.45 0.25 -7.00
N LEU A 79 23.79 0.69 -5.79
CA LEU A 79 24.44 1.98 -5.55
C LEU A 79 25.94 1.87 -5.83
N LYS A 80 26.48 2.79 -6.62
CA LYS A 80 27.92 2.83 -6.95
C LYS A 80 28.74 3.62 -5.94
N ILE A 81 28.11 4.62 -5.33
CA ILE A 81 28.72 5.43 -4.28
C ILE A 81 28.37 4.88 -2.89
N PRO A 82 29.32 4.88 -1.94
CA PRO A 82 29.03 4.48 -0.58
C PRO A 82 27.99 5.42 0.02
N ILE A 83 26.94 4.86 0.61
CA ILE A 83 25.89 5.61 1.30
C ILE A 83 26.52 6.26 2.53
N ARG A 84 26.89 7.54 2.45
CA ARG A 84 27.08 8.35 3.65
C ARG A 84 25.70 8.70 4.17
N ILE A 85 25.27 8.01 5.23
CA ILE A 85 24.04 8.33 5.93
C ILE A 85 24.23 9.71 6.58
N THR A 86 23.74 10.76 5.92
CA THR A 86 23.86 12.14 6.41
C THR A 86 22.80 12.46 7.46
N LYS A 87 21.68 11.73 7.46
CA LYS A 87 20.59 11.96 8.41
C LYS A 87 19.71 10.72 8.55
N THR A 88 19.68 10.15 9.74
CA THR A 88 18.66 9.17 10.14
C THR A 88 17.41 9.95 10.56
N VAL A 89 16.27 9.69 9.90
CA VAL A 89 14.99 10.24 10.31
C VAL A 89 14.15 9.11 10.87
N GLU A 90 13.90 9.15 12.17
CA GLU A 90 12.97 8.22 12.81
C GLU A 90 11.54 8.66 12.48
N VAL A 91 10.88 7.90 11.61
CA VAL A 91 9.45 8.09 11.35
C VAL A 91 8.69 7.27 12.39
N PHE A 92 8.27 7.92 13.47
CA PHE A 92 7.35 7.32 14.43
C PHE A 92 6.01 7.06 13.73
N LYS A 93 5.78 5.80 13.33
CA LYS A 93 4.43 5.35 12.97
C LYS A 93 3.61 5.38 14.26
N PRO A 94 2.55 6.21 14.37
CA PRO A 94 1.71 6.18 15.55
C PRO A 94 1.03 4.81 15.61
N TYR A 95 1.36 4.03 16.63
CA TYR A 95 0.60 2.82 16.93
C TYR A 95 -0.77 3.23 17.47
N PRO A 96 -1.86 2.57 17.05
CA PRO A 96 -3.19 2.89 17.58
C PRO A 96 -3.21 2.60 19.07
N VAL A 97 -3.28 3.66 19.88
CA VAL A 97 -3.52 3.58 21.33
C VAL A 97 -5.02 3.64 21.59
N SER A 98 -5.53 2.66 22.33
CA SER A 98 -6.90 2.70 22.85
C SER A 98 -7.05 3.92 23.75
N VAL A 99 -7.80 4.93 23.28
CA VAL A 99 -8.13 6.10 24.08
C VAL A 99 -9.56 5.97 24.59
N SER A 100 -9.72 5.86 25.91
CA SER A 100 -11.03 6.03 26.51
C SER A 100 -11.49 7.46 26.29
N SER A 101 -12.64 7.64 25.64
CA SER A 101 -13.21 8.95 25.37
C SER A 101 -14.73 8.91 25.41
N ILE A 102 -15.33 10.04 25.78
CA ILE A 102 -16.78 10.26 25.65
C ILE A 102 -17.01 10.96 24.32
N LEU A 103 -17.89 10.41 23.48
CA LEU A 103 -18.30 10.99 22.21
C LEU A 103 -19.79 11.35 22.26
N LEU A 104 -20.11 12.54 21.74
CA LEU A 104 -21.47 12.86 21.33
C LEU A 104 -21.61 12.44 19.88
N THR A 105 -22.54 11.54 19.58
CA THR A 105 -22.73 11.01 18.23
C THR A 105 -24.18 11.18 17.79
N GLY A 106 -24.37 11.60 16.53
CA GLY A 106 -25.65 11.65 15.84
C GLY A 106 -25.56 10.77 14.60
N GLY A 107 -26.56 9.92 14.39
CA GLY A 107 -26.57 8.99 13.26
C GLY A 107 -27.84 9.12 12.44
N VAL A 108 -27.71 8.77 11.16
CA VAL A 108 -28.83 8.58 10.24
C VAL A 108 -28.91 7.10 9.88
N GLY A 109 -30.13 6.56 9.92
CA GLY A 109 -30.38 5.12 9.83
C GLY A 109 -30.79 4.53 11.17
N GLY A 110 -31.80 3.65 11.14
CA GLY A 110 -32.42 3.04 12.31
C GLY A 110 -33.95 3.09 12.24
N ASN A 111 -34.60 2.17 12.92
CA ASN A 111 -36.06 2.12 12.98
C ASN A 111 -36.57 2.97 14.16
N VAL A 112 -37.28 4.06 13.86
CA VAL A 112 -37.86 4.96 14.88
C VAL A 112 -39.00 4.33 15.69
N ASN A 113 -39.52 3.18 15.26
CA ASN A 113 -40.64 2.48 15.89
C ASN A 113 -40.20 1.36 16.85
N GLN A 114 -38.90 1.12 17.03
CA GLN A 114 -38.36 0.08 17.91
C GLN A 114 -37.26 0.61 18.81
N PHE A 115 -37.41 0.41 20.13
CA PHE A 115 -36.46 0.86 21.15
C PHE A 115 -35.36 -0.16 21.46
N SER A 116 -35.45 -1.39 20.96
CA SER A 116 -34.42 -2.42 21.12
C SER A 116 -33.44 -2.39 19.95
N SER A 117 -32.16 -2.25 20.24
CA SER A 117 -31.07 -2.24 19.24
C SER A 117 -29.85 -2.97 19.75
N VAL A 118 -29.26 -3.84 18.93
CA VAL A 118 -27.92 -4.39 19.16
C VAL A 118 -27.12 -4.12 17.90
N ARG A 119 -26.10 -3.28 18.00
CA ARG A 119 -25.36 -2.76 16.85
C ARG A 119 -23.94 -3.26 16.85
N LEU A 120 -23.48 -3.71 15.70
CA LEU A 120 -22.09 -4.07 15.46
C LEU A 120 -21.56 -3.20 14.32
N GLY A 121 -20.42 -2.56 14.52
CA GLY A 121 -19.91 -1.59 13.57
C GLY A 121 -18.46 -1.21 13.78
N LEU A 122 -18.00 -0.35 12.88
CA LEU A 122 -16.67 0.25 12.91
C LEU A 122 -16.82 1.75 13.19
N GLU A 123 -15.96 2.28 14.05
CA GLU A 123 -15.91 3.71 14.35
C GLU A 123 -14.46 4.21 14.25
N PHE A 124 -14.26 5.19 13.39
CA PHE A 124 -13.01 5.93 13.28
C PHE A 124 -13.10 7.19 14.12
N ILE A 125 -12.09 7.44 14.95
CA ILE A 125 -12.00 8.66 15.76
C ILE A 125 -10.70 9.38 15.44
N SER A 126 -10.80 10.59 14.92
CA SER A 126 -9.65 11.42 14.58
C SER A 126 -8.92 11.93 15.82
N ALA A 127 -7.62 12.23 15.66
CA ALA A 127 -6.85 12.97 16.66
C ALA A 127 -7.49 14.33 16.98
N LYS A 128 -8.07 15.00 15.95
CA LYS A 128 -8.78 16.28 16.08
C LYS A 128 -10.13 16.18 16.80
N GLY A 129 -10.59 14.96 17.12
CA GLY A 129 -11.77 14.73 17.95
C GLY A 129 -13.08 14.54 17.18
N TRP A 130 -13.12 14.60 15.85
CA TRP A 130 -14.30 14.14 15.11
C TRP A 130 -14.31 12.62 14.96
N ALA A 131 -15.49 12.03 14.81
CA ALA A 131 -15.70 10.61 14.63
C ALA A 131 -16.65 10.32 13.47
N LEU A 132 -16.42 9.21 12.79
CA LEU A 132 -17.26 8.66 11.73
C LEU A 132 -17.42 7.16 12.00
N GLY A 133 -18.65 6.69 12.03
CA GLY A 133 -18.97 5.29 12.27
C GLY A 133 -19.94 4.74 11.24
N TYR A 134 -19.84 3.45 11.00
CA TYR A 134 -20.81 2.67 10.26
C TYR A 134 -21.17 1.44 11.07
N ASP A 135 -22.45 1.26 11.35
CA ASP A 135 -22.94 0.16 12.16
C ASP A 135 -24.15 -0.52 11.53
N TYR A 136 -24.29 -1.81 11.81
CA TYR A 136 -25.43 -2.61 11.45
C TYR A 136 -26.16 -3.03 12.72
N ASP A 137 -27.46 -2.73 12.77
CA ASP A 137 -28.34 -3.16 13.84
C ASP A 137 -28.83 -4.58 13.56
N LEU A 138 -28.39 -5.54 14.38
CA LEU A 138 -28.70 -6.96 14.24
C LEU A 138 -30.16 -7.27 14.53
N LEU A 139 -30.80 -6.51 15.42
CA LEU A 139 -32.20 -6.72 15.79
C LEU A 139 -33.15 -6.08 14.77
N GLN A 140 -32.79 -4.88 14.31
CA GLN A 140 -33.63 -4.12 13.39
C GLN A 140 -33.32 -4.42 11.91
N LYS A 141 -32.18 -5.08 11.63
CA LYS A 141 -31.66 -5.35 10.29
C LYS A 141 -31.46 -4.09 9.42
N VAL A 142 -31.02 -2.99 10.04
CA VAL A 142 -30.83 -1.69 9.38
C VAL A 142 -29.37 -1.25 9.49
N HIS A 143 -28.88 -0.59 8.44
CA HIS A 143 -27.58 0.08 8.43
C HIS A 143 -27.71 1.52 8.90
N SER A 144 -26.75 1.99 9.69
CA SER A 144 -26.65 3.38 10.10
C SER A 144 -25.25 3.94 9.91
N VAL A 145 -25.22 5.23 9.58
CA VAL A 145 -24.00 6.04 9.51
C VAL A 145 -24.04 7.01 10.67
N ARG A 146 -22.95 7.09 11.42
CA ARG A 146 -22.80 7.96 12.59
C ARG A 146 -21.72 9.00 12.37
N LEU A 147 -22.01 10.23 12.77
CA LEU A 147 -21.03 11.29 12.91
C LEU A 147 -20.95 11.70 14.37
N GLY A 148 -19.76 12.02 14.84
CA GLY A 148 -19.56 12.34 16.24
C GLY A 148 -18.48 13.37 16.49
N VAL A 149 -18.55 13.96 17.67
CA VAL A 149 -17.52 14.83 18.23
C VAL A 149 -17.14 14.35 19.63
N ARG A 150 -15.84 14.35 19.91
CA ARG A 150 -15.28 13.92 21.18
C ARG A 150 -15.47 15.04 22.20
N LEU A 151 -16.15 14.73 23.30
CA LEU A 151 -16.37 15.66 24.40
C LEU A 151 -15.20 15.64 25.39
N VAL A 152 -14.76 14.45 25.79
CA VAL A 152 -13.72 14.28 26.82
C VAL A 152 -12.76 13.18 26.41
N ARG A 153 -11.46 13.43 26.52
CA ARG A 153 -10.40 12.43 26.38
C ARG A 153 -9.86 12.08 27.76
N PHE A 154 -9.98 10.82 28.15
CA PHE A 154 -9.29 10.35 29.34
C PHE A 154 -7.83 10.06 28.98
N LYS A 155 -6.91 10.61 29.77
CA LYS A 155 -5.49 10.23 29.67
C LYS A 155 -5.37 8.81 30.23
N ALA A 156 -4.80 7.89 29.45
CA ALA A 156 -4.39 6.61 29.98
C ALA A 156 -3.35 6.86 31.10
N LYS A 157 -3.54 6.25 32.27
CA LYS A 157 -2.45 6.17 33.26
C LYS A 157 -1.40 5.26 32.64
N VAL A 158 -0.29 5.86 32.20
CA VAL A 158 0.93 5.11 31.89
C VAL A 158 1.36 4.46 33.21
N LYS A 159 1.40 3.13 33.25
CA LYS A 159 1.86 2.35 34.38
C LYS A 159 3.22 1.77 34.05
#